data_AF-A0ABD6BNE5-F1
#
_entry.id   AF-A0ABD6BNE5-F1
#
_cell.length_a   1.000
_cell.length_b   1.000
_cell.length_c   1.000
_cell.angle_alpha   90.00
_cell.angle_beta   90.00
_cell.angle_gamma   90.00
#
_symmetry.space_group_name_H-M   'P 1'
#
loop_
_entity.id
_entity.type
_entity.pdbx_description
1 polymer ?
#
loop_
_entity_poly.entity_id
_entity_poly.type
_entity_poly.pdbx_seq_one_letter_code
_entity_poly.pdbx_strand_id
1 'polypeptide(L)'
;MPKKPADSRAVEYLSEHGPSPRGELPVKNLAKNVRALVGTLNITGGPGGGGSTAGVAGGLTGIAYLRGEHDLRQVLEAWLAENEAQMEQLPSDSVRRRLRASVPHEQRDVVSDVLTEAGYEVDYTDRGGRQTEPFECGLCGESVPDIASHLPECPER
;
A
#
# COMPACT_ATOMS: atom_id res chain seq x y z
N MET A 1 -36.41 -11.72 17.48
CA MET A 1 -34.93 -11.66 17.48
C MET A 1 -34.45 -11.79 16.05
N PRO A 2 -33.66 -10.83 15.50
CA PRO A 2 -33.13 -10.98 14.16
C PRO A 2 -32.22 -12.21 14.11
N LYS A 3 -32.42 -13.08 13.11
CA LYS A 3 -31.63 -14.30 12.92
C LYS A 3 -30.16 -13.89 12.76
N LYS A 4 -29.26 -14.41 13.61
CA LYS A 4 -27.81 -14.30 13.39
C LYS A 4 -27.52 -14.71 11.94
N PRO A 5 -26.81 -13.87 11.15
CA PRO A 5 -26.51 -14.21 9.77
C PRO A 5 -25.80 -15.56 9.74
N ALA A 6 -26.22 -16.46 8.85
CA ALA A 6 -25.90 -17.89 8.86
C ALA A 6 -24.41 -18.24 8.65
N ASP A 7 -23.48 -17.27 8.71
CA ASP A 7 -22.03 -17.47 8.69
C ASP A 7 -21.30 -16.39 9.51
N SER A 8 -21.85 -16.01 10.68
CA SER A 8 -21.23 -15.03 11.58
C SER A 8 -19.91 -15.51 12.19
N ARG A 9 -19.50 -16.77 12.02
CA ARG A 9 -18.28 -17.33 12.63
C ARG A 9 -17.01 -16.60 12.21
N ALA A 10 -16.91 -16.12 10.97
CA ALA A 10 -15.77 -15.26 10.57
C ALA A 10 -15.81 -13.91 11.29
N VAL A 11 -17.00 -13.35 11.48
CA VAL A 11 -17.16 -12.07 12.17
C VAL A 11 -16.83 -12.23 13.64
N GLU A 12 -17.43 -13.23 14.30
CA GLU A 12 -17.16 -13.59 15.70
C GLU A 12 -15.67 -13.87 15.91
N TYR A 13 -15.04 -14.66 15.03
CA TYR A 13 -13.61 -14.93 15.11
C TYR A 13 -12.77 -13.65 15.04
N LEU A 14 -13.03 -12.79 14.05
CA LEU A 14 -12.29 -11.53 13.88
C LEU A 14 -12.55 -10.54 15.03
N SER A 15 -13.78 -10.49 15.57
CA SER A 15 -14.08 -9.67 16.74
C SER A 15 -13.33 -10.15 17.99
N GLU A 16 -13.07 -11.45 18.11
CA GLU A 16 -12.36 -12.05 19.25
C GLU A 16 -10.83 -12.02 19.11
N HIS A 17 -10.31 -12.20 17.89
CA HIS A 17 -8.88 -12.39 17.63
C HIS A 17 -8.22 -11.18 16.94
N GLY A 18 -9.01 -10.20 16.50
CA GLY A 18 -8.54 -9.06 15.71
C GLY A 18 -8.32 -9.40 14.24
N PRO A 19 -7.55 -8.57 13.49
CA PRO A 19 -7.13 -8.88 12.13
C PRO A 19 -6.29 -10.16 12.10
N SER A 20 -6.58 -11.08 11.18
CA SER A 20 -5.92 -12.40 11.14
C SER A 20 -5.70 -12.91 9.72
N PRO A 21 -4.75 -13.83 9.50
CA PRO A 21 -4.55 -14.49 8.22
C PRO A 21 -5.85 -15.09 7.67
N ARG A 22 -6.08 -14.92 6.36
CA ARG A 22 -7.31 -15.40 5.72
C ARG A 22 -7.51 -16.92 5.85
N GLY A 23 -6.41 -17.67 5.97
CA GLY A 23 -6.38 -19.12 6.16
C GLY A 23 -6.81 -19.58 7.55
N GLU A 24 -6.77 -18.71 8.56
CA GLU A 24 -7.18 -19.01 9.93
C GLU A 24 -8.69 -18.86 10.16
N LEU A 25 -9.38 -18.15 9.26
CA LEU A 25 -10.82 -17.98 9.40
C LEU A 25 -11.55 -19.34 9.38
N PRO A 26 -12.50 -19.59 10.30
CA PRO A 26 -13.20 -20.86 10.43
C PRO A 26 -14.17 -21.16 9.27
N VAL A 27 -14.16 -20.31 8.23
CA VAL A 27 -15.00 -20.41 7.04
C VAL A 27 -14.18 -20.16 5.78
N LYS A 28 -14.27 -21.10 4.83
CA LYS A 28 -13.60 -20.98 3.53
C LYS A 28 -14.32 -19.95 2.65
N ASN A 29 -15.65 -20.05 2.57
CA ASN A 29 -16.49 -19.18 1.76
C ASN A 29 -17.33 -18.27 2.65
N LEU A 30 -17.19 -16.96 2.48
CA LEU A 30 -18.04 -15.99 3.16
C LEU A 30 -19.37 -15.85 2.43
N ALA A 31 -20.48 -15.90 3.16
CA ALA A 31 -21.79 -15.53 2.67
C ALA A 31 -21.80 -14.07 2.16
N LYS A 32 -22.65 -13.76 1.17
CA LYS A 32 -22.67 -12.44 0.50
C LYS A 32 -22.81 -11.27 1.47
N ASN A 33 -23.69 -11.41 2.47
CA ASN A 33 -23.91 -10.42 3.52
C ASN A 33 -22.71 -10.24 4.45
N VAL A 34 -21.94 -11.30 4.71
CA VAL A 34 -20.73 -11.25 5.54
C VAL A 34 -19.56 -10.60 4.78
N ARG A 35 -19.50 -10.76 3.45
CA ARG A 35 -18.48 -10.07 2.60
C ARG A 35 -18.56 -8.55 2.63
N ALA A 36 -19.71 -7.98 3.00
CA ALA A 36 -19.84 -6.54 3.20
C ALA A 36 -19.09 -6.10 4.48
N LEU A 37 -19.08 -6.95 5.50
CA LEU A 37 -18.50 -6.66 6.82
C LEU A 37 -17.01 -7.04 6.90
N VAL A 38 -16.59 -8.10 6.20
CA VAL A 38 -15.20 -8.58 6.23
C VAL A 38 -14.41 -8.02 5.05
N GLY A 39 -13.35 -7.28 5.36
CA GLY A 39 -12.31 -6.84 4.43
C GLY A 39 -11.17 -7.83 4.32
N THR A 40 -10.33 -7.69 3.30
CA THR A 40 -9.06 -8.42 3.22
C THR A 40 -8.01 -7.48 2.65
N LEU A 41 -6.95 -7.25 3.41
CA LEU A 41 -5.75 -6.56 2.94
C LEU A 41 -4.83 -7.61 2.31
N ASN A 42 -4.47 -7.43 1.04
CA ASN A 42 -3.55 -8.30 0.34
C ASN A 42 -2.83 -7.48 -0.74
N ILE A 43 -1.53 -7.70 -0.91
CA ILE A 43 -0.78 -7.18 -2.05
C ILE A 43 -0.35 -8.34 -2.95
N THR A 44 -0.77 -8.31 -4.21
CA THR A 44 -0.31 -9.29 -5.19
C THR A 44 1.10 -8.92 -5.64
N GLY A 45 2.06 -9.80 -5.37
CA GLY A 45 3.43 -9.71 -5.88
C GLY A 45 3.46 -9.98 -7.39
N GLY A 46 3.31 -8.95 -8.21
CA GLY A 46 3.49 -9.03 -9.66
C GLY A 46 3.77 -7.65 -10.25
N PRO A 47 4.72 -7.50 -11.19
CA PRO A 47 4.86 -6.28 -11.98
C PRO A 47 3.85 -6.35 -13.13
N GLY A 48 2.67 -5.77 -12.95
CA GLY A 48 1.63 -5.73 -13.99
C GLY A 48 0.25 -5.81 -13.36
N GLY A 49 -0.54 -4.76 -13.53
CA GLY A 49 -1.88 -4.70 -12.99
C GLY A 49 -2.81 -5.77 -13.57
N GLY A 50 -3.84 -6.09 -12.79
CA GLY A 50 -5.03 -6.78 -13.27
C GLY A 50 -4.88 -8.29 -13.42
N GLY A 51 -5.22 -9.02 -12.36
CA GLY A 51 -5.69 -10.41 -12.49
C GLY A 51 -4.73 -11.49 -12.01
N SER A 52 -5.32 -12.40 -11.24
CA SER A 52 -4.89 -13.78 -11.01
C SER A 52 -3.58 -14.02 -10.25
N THR A 53 -3.76 -14.69 -9.13
CA THR A 53 -2.79 -15.25 -8.18
C THR A 53 -1.91 -16.34 -8.79
N ALA A 54 -0.95 -15.99 -9.66
CA ALA A 54 0.08 -16.94 -10.11
C ALA A 54 1.32 -16.19 -10.61
N GLY A 55 2.39 -16.14 -9.83
CA GLY A 55 3.65 -15.58 -10.35
C GLY A 55 4.78 -15.38 -9.33
N VAL A 56 4.46 -15.19 -8.06
CA VAL A 56 5.40 -15.42 -6.95
C VAL A 56 4.92 -16.70 -6.27
N ALA A 57 5.81 -17.66 -6.05
CA ALA A 57 5.52 -18.98 -5.48
C ALA A 57 5.16 -18.92 -3.97
N GLY A 58 4.25 -18.01 -3.62
CA GLY A 58 3.85 -17.64 -2.28
C GLY A 58 3.40 -16.19 -2.31
N GLY A 59 2.18 -15.93 -2.81
CA GLY A 59 1.58 -14.60 -2.66
C GLY A 59 1.57 -14.24 -1.17
N LEU A 60 1.83 -12.97 -0.85
CA LEU A 60 1.83 -12.50 0.53
C LEU A 60 0.48 -12.86 1.18
N THR A 61 0.54 -13.32 2.41
CA THR A 61 -0.63 -13.75 3.15
C THR A 61 -1.56 -12.56 3.32
N GLY A 62 -2.80 -12.71 2.85
CA GLY A 62 -3.83 -11.70 3.04
C GLY A 62 -4.36 -11.71 4.47
N ILE A 63 -4.51 -10.54 5.07
CA ILE A 63 -5.10 -10.36 6.39
C ILE A 63 -6.57 -10.00 6.25
N ALA A 64 -7.44 -10.80 6.86
CA ALA A 64 -8.86 -10.50 6.99
C ALA A 64 -9.12 -9.62 8.21
N TYR A 65 -10.10 -8.72 8.10
CA TYR A 65 -10.46 -7.79 9.17
C TYR A 65 -11.92 -7.36 9.08
N LEU A 66 -12.46 -6.79 10.15
CA LEU A 66 -13.80 -6.22 10.17
C LEU A 66 -13.79 -4.77 9.73
N ARG A 67 -14.50 -4.46 8.65
CA ARG A 67 -14.63 -3.11 8.12
C ARG A 67 -15.40 -2.23 9.11
N GLY A 68 -14.80 -1.09 9.45
CA GLY A 68 -15.40 -0.12 10.37
C GLY A 68 -15.26 -0.49 11.85
N GLU A 69 -14.68 -1.65 12.17
CA GLU A 69 -14.38 -2.05 13.56
C GLU A 69 -12.87 -2.08 13.80
N HIS A 70 -12.09 -2.72 12.92
CA HIS A 70 -10.63 -2.75 13.03
C HIS A 70 -10.02 -1.51 12.38
N ASP A 71 -9.08 -0.87 13.07
CA ASP A 71 -8.34 0.26 12.51
C ASP A 71 -7.30 -0.20 11.48
N LEU A 72 -7.01 0.65 10.51
CA LEU A 72 -6.10 0.28 9.42
C LEU A 72 -4.67 0.01 9.93
N ARG A 73 -4.22 0.69 10.97
CA ARG A 73 -2.88 0.52 11.53
C ARG A 73 -2.73 -0.90 12.09
N GLN A 74 -3.68 -1.37 12.89
CA GLN A 74 -3.72 -2.74 13.40
C GLN A 74 -3.73 -3.77 12.27
N VAL A 75 -4.49 -3.51 11.19
CA VAL A 75 -4.52 -4.41 10.02
C VAL A 75 -3.16 -4.45 9.31
N LEU A 76 -2.49 -3.31 9.17
CA LEU A 76 -1.15 -3.23 8.56
C LEU A 76 -0.10 -3.91 9.42
N GLU A 77 -0.11 -3.69 10.74
CA GLU A 77 0.81 -4.33 11.69
C GLU A 77 0.67 -5.85 11.66
N ALA A 78 -0.57 -6.37 11.68
CA ALA A 78 -0.83 -7.80 11.53
C ALA A 78 -0.34 -8.33 10.16
N TRP A 79 -0.47 -7.53 9.10
CA TRP A 79 0.01 -7.91 7.77
C TRP A 79 1.54 -7.94 7.71
N LEU A 80 2.23 -6.98 8.32
CA LEU A 80 3.69 -6.97 8.39
C LEU A 80 4.22 -8.17 9.18
N ALA A 81 3.64 -8.45 10.34
CA ALA A 81 4.04 -9.58 11.19
C ALA A 81 3.89 -10.92 10.47
N GLU A 82 2.79 -11.13 9.75
CA GLU A 82 2.54 -12.37 9.02
C GLU A 82 3.46 -12.54 7.80
N ASN A 83 3.96 -11.44 7.22
CA ASN A 83 4.72 -11.45 5.97
C ASN A 83 6.19 -11.05 6.13
N GLU A 84 6.70 -10.96 7.36
CA GLU A 84 8.04 -10.45 7.68
C GLU A 84 9.13 -11.14 6.84
N ALA A 85 9.16 -12.48 6.84
CA ALA A 85 10.16 -13.27 6.13
C ALA A 85 10.13 -13.09 4.59
N GLN A 86 8.94 -12.87 4.02
CA GLN A 86 8.78 -12.64 2.58
C GLN A 86 9.12 -11.19 2.21
N MET A 87 8.88 -10.25 3.12
CA MET A 87 9.20 -8.84 2.89
C MET A 87 10.69 -8.56 2.83
N GLU A 88 11.53 -9.30 3.55
CA GLU A 88 13.00 -9.18 3.46
C GLU A 88 13.53 -9.36 2.03
N GLN A 89 12.78 -10.08 1.18
CA GLN A 89 13.15 -10.36 -0.21
C GLN A 89 12.57 -9.34 -1.20
N LEU A 90 11.75 -8.40 -0.73
CA LEU A 90 11.03 -7.45 -1.57
C LEU A 90 11.58 -6.03 -1.38
N PRO A 91 11.67 -5.23 -2.45
CA PRO A 91 12.04 -3.82 -2.31
C PRO A 91 10.98 -3.06 -1.49
N SER A 92 11.41 -2.35 -0.44
CA SER A 92 10.53 -1.58 0.47
C SER A 92 9.61 -0.62 -0.28
N ASP A 93 10.11 0.06 -1.31
CA ASP A 93 9.29 0.96 -2.15
C ASP A 93 8.20 0.22 -2.93
N SER A 94 8.47 -1.00 -3.38
CA SER A 94 7.49 -1.83 -4.08
C SER A 94 6.35 -2.24 -3.14
N VAL A 95 6.71 -2.63 -1.90
CA VAL A 95 5.76 -2.96 -0.83
C VAL A 95 4.92 -1.72 -0.49
N ARG A 96 5.57 -0.58 -0.21
CA ARG A 96 4.92 0.69 0.10
C ARG A 96 3.92 1.12 -0.97
N ARG A 97 4.34 1.12 -2.24
CA ARG A 97 3.49 1.53 -3.37
C ARG A 97 2.25 0.64 -3.49
N ARG A 98 2.41 -0.67 -3.34
CA ARG A 98 1.30 -1.63 -3.45
C ARG A 98 0.34 -1.54 -2.27
N LEU A 99 0.84 -1.38 -1.05
CA LEU A 99 0.00 -1.19 0.13
C LEU A 99 -0.79 0.13 0.03
N ARG A 100 -0.13 1.23 -0.35
CA ARG A 100 -0.82 2.53 -0.59
C ARG A 100 -1.88 2.46 -1.69
N ALA A 101 -1.71 1.58 -2.68
CA ALA A 101 -2.72 1.34 -3.72
C ALA A 101 -3.89 0.46 -3.26
N SER A 102 -3.71 -0.31 -2.17
CA SER A 102 -4.70 -1.24 -1.63
C SER A 102 -5.63 -0.59 -0.60
N VAL A 103 -5.39 0.68 -0.24
CA VAL A 103 -6.17 1.45 0.72
C VAL A 103 -6.75 2.73 0.08
N PRO A 104 -7.84 3.30 0.63
CA PRO A 104 -8.35 4.60 0.23
C PRO A 104 -7.30 5.70 0.28
N HIS A 105 -7.43 6.72 -0.57
CA HIS A 105 -6.41 7.77 -0.73
C HIS A 105 -6.12 8.50 0.60
N GLU A 106 -7.18 8.81 1.33
CA GLU A 106 -7.19 9.48 2.62
C GLU A 106 -6.52 8.67 3.76
N GLN A 107 -6.27 7.38 3.54
CA GLN A 107 -5.63 6.48 4.51
C GLN A 107 -4.19 6.11 4.15
N ARG A 108 -3.64 6.66 3.05
CA ARG A 108 -2.29 6.31 2.55
C ARG A 108 -1.15 6.78 3.45
N ASP A 109 -1.39 7.79 4.27
CA ASP A 109 -0.38 8.31 5.19
C ASP A 109 -0.16 7.32 6.34
N VAL A 110 -1.24 6.70 6.85
CA VAL A 110 -1.17 5.61 7.84
C VAL A 110 -0.28 4.46 7.34
N VAL A 111 -0.37 4.10 6.06
CA VAL A 111 0.52 3.08 5.46
C VAL A 111 1.99 3.52 5.52
N SER A 112 2.27 4.79 5.29
CA SER A 112 3.64 5.30 5.31
C SER A 112 4.18 5.31 6.74
N ASP A 113 3.38 5.77 7.70
CA ASP A 113 3.75 5.83 9.11
C ASP A 113 4.10 4.43 9.65
N VAL A 114 3.22 3.45 9.44
CA VAL A 114 3.43 2.07 9.91
C VAL A 114 4.67 1.44 9.27
N LEU A 115 4.90 1.65 7.96
CA LEU A 115 6.08 1.11 7.29
C LEU A 115 7.37 1.78 7.77
N THR A 116 7.37 3.10 7.97
CA THR A 116 8.52 3.82 8.53
C THR A 116 8.83 3.36 9.95
N GLU A 117 7.81 3.23 10.81
CA GLU A 117 7.97 2.71 12.18
C GLU A 117 8.51 1.27 12.20
N ALA A 118 8.13 0.45 11.22
CA ALA A 118 8.62 -0.91 11.05
C ALA A 118 10.00 -1.00 10.37
N GLY A 119 10.66 0.13 10.09
CA GLY A 119 12.00 0.17 9.48
C GLY A 119 12.03 0.01 7.95
N TYR A 120 10.88 0.01 7.28
CA TYR A 120 10.77 -0.03 5.81
C TYR A 120 10.82 1.38 5.21
N GLU A 121 11.76 2.20 5.67
CA GLU A 121 11.94 3.56 5.16
C GLU A 121 12.36 3.52 3.69
N VAL A 122 11.76 4.42 2.90
CA VAL A 122 12.10 4.58 1.49
C VAL A 122 12.77 5.92 1.34
N ASP A 123 14.05 5.88 0.99
CA ASP A 123 14.79 7.07 0.65
C ASP A 123 14.38 7.57 -0.74
N TYR A 124 13.85 8.80 -0.79
CA TYR A 124 13.47 9.48 -2.02
C TYR A 124 14.44 10.60 -2.40
N THR A 125 15.53 10.81 -1.65
CA THR A 125 16.50 11.88 -1.90
C THR A 125 17.05 11.83 -3.34
N ASP A 126 17.28 10.63 -3.87
CA ASP A 126 17.79 10.42 -5.23
C ASP A 126 16.71 10.22 -6.31
N ARG A 127 15.42 10.15 -5.93
CA ARG A 127 14.30 9.92 -6.88
C ARG A 127 13.53 11.19 -7.22
N GLY A 128 13.89 12.30 -6.60
CA GLY A 128 13.42 13.60 -7.01
C GLY A 128 14.02 13.97 -8.36
N GLY A 129 13.25 13.81 -9.44
CA GLY A 129 13.42 14.59 -10.66
C GLY A 129 13.19 16.10 -10.46
N ARG A 130 13.49 16.64 -9.26
CA ARG A 130 13.82 18.05 -9.13
C ARG A 130 15.21 18.15 -9.72
N GLN A 131 15.27 18.64 -10.95
CA GLN A 131 16.52 19.01 -11.56
C GLN A 131 17.26 19.94 -10.59
N THR A 132 18.30 19.42 -9.95
CA THR A 132 19.14 20.16 -9.00
C THR A 132 20.17 21.01 -9.73
N GLU A 133 20.48 20.62 -10.98
CA GLU A 133 21.39 21.33 -11.86
C GLU A 133 20.62 22.39 -12.67
N PRO A 134 21.04 23.66 -12.64
CA PRO A 134 20.42 24.69 -13.46
C PRO A 134 20.63 24.36 -14.96
N PHE A 135 19.67 24.74 -15.78
CA PHE A 135 19.75 24.60 -17.22
C PHE A 135 20.66 25.65 -17.83
N GLU A 136 21.41 25.30 -18.86
CA GLU A 136 22.10 26.29 -19.69
C GLU A 136 21.17 26.79 -20.79
N CYS A 137 20.91 28.11 -20.82
CA CYS A 137 20.09 28.73 -21.85
C CYS A 137 20.86 28.76 -23.17
N GLY A 138 20.37 28.06 -24.19
CA GLY A 138 21.01 28.01 -25.51
C GLY A 138 21.02 29.34 -26.29
N LEU A 139 20.31 30.37 -25.83
CA LEU A 139 20.26 31.68 -26.48
C LEU A 139 21.31 32.65 -25.90
N CYS A 140 21.35 32.81 -24.57
CA CYS A 140 22.25 33.77 -23.91
C CYS A 140 23.47 33.11 -23.24
N GLY A 141 23.43 31.78 -23.01
CA GLY A 141 24.46 31.02 -22.30
C GLY A 141 24.37 31.10 -20.77
N GLU A 142 23.31 31.69 -20.21
CA GLU A 142 23.15 31.77 -18.74
C GLU A 142 22.67 30.46 -18.14
N SER A 143 23.19 30.13 -16.95
CA SER A 143 22.77 28.99 -16.16
C SER A 143 21.58 29.40 -15.27
N VAL A 144 20.39 28.87 -15.57
CA VAL A 144 19.11 29.28 -14.98
C VAL A 144 18.36 28.11 -14.34
N PRO A 145 17.68 28.30 -13.22
CA PRO A 145 16.97 27.21 -12.53
C PRO A 145 15.75 26.70 -13.32
N ASP A 146 15.17 27.53 -14.18
CA ASP A 146 14.04 27.19 -15.04
C ASP A 146 14.11 27.96 -16.37
N ILE A 147 14.17 27.23 -17.49
CA ILE A 147 14.18 27.83 -18.83
C ILE A 147 12.87 28.57 -19.10
N ALA A 148 11.73 28.03 -18.68
CA ALA A 148 10.42 28.58 -19.03
C ALA A 148 10.21 29.99 -18.45
N SER A 149 10.66 30.19 -17.20
CA SER A 149 10.63 31.51 -16.54
C SER A 149 11.66 32.49 -17.09
N HIS A 150 12.79 32.00 -17.63
CA HIS A 150 13.86 32.84 -18.16
C HIS A 150 13.59 33.34 -19.59
N LEU A 151 13.00 32.51 -20.47
CA LEU A 151 12.80 32.84 -21.89
C LEU A 151 12.14 34.20 -22.17
N PRO A 152 11.13 34.68 -21.41
CA PRO A 152 10.51 35.98 -21.66
C PRO A 152 11.42 37.19 -21.43
N GLU A 153 12.44 37.04 -20.58
CA GLU A 153 13.39 38.11 -20.22
C GLU A 153 14.79 37.87 -20.80
N CYS A 154 14.97 36.78 -21.55
CA CYS A 154 16.25 36.38 -22.11
C CYS A 154 16.70 37.38 -23.18
N PRO A 155 17.86 38.07 -23.02
CA PRO A 155 18.43 38.86 -24.09
C PRO A 155 18.95 37.91 -25.18
N GLU A 156 18.27 37.87 -26.32
CA GLU A 156 18.75 37.14 -27.50
C GLU A 156 20.13 37.71 -27.92
N ARG A 157 21.09 36.83 -28.19
CA ARG A 157 22.45 37.19 -28.64
C ARG A 157 22.50 37.62 -30.10
#